data_AF-A0A9E1AF61-F1
#
_entry.id   AF-A0A9E1AF61-F1
#
_cell.length_a   1.000
_cell.length_b   1.000
_cell.length_c   1.000
_cell.angle_alpha   90.00
_cell.angle_beta   90.00
_cell.angle_gamma   90.00
#
_symmetry.space_group_name_H-M   'P 1'
#
loop_
_entity.id
_entity.type
_entity.pdbx_description
1 polymer ?
#
loop_
_entity_poly.entity_id
_entity_poly.type
_entity_poly.pdbx_seq_one_letter_code
_entity_poly.pdbx_strand_id
1 'polypeptide(L)'
;MSYDGKLMRRAMVRFEEAKQRRADALHARERAVYAAVPRIAEIDAALRETMSKLISSALRRGTDPRPAIEALKEENLALQRERAGLLVAHGYPADYLEDKPNCPLCGDTGWRGSEVCSCLNDYYARVQLEELSRLLDLGTQSFETFSFDVYSPYAPLDQDISPRSNMERIYDACRDYAYEFSPRSGNLLLSGDPGLGKTFLSACIARVVSETGHSVVYDTAAHIFERFEAQKFSRDETGGADEDVSRLLRCDLLIIDDLGTELTTEFVRSAFYQIVNTRLMTNKKTIISTNLSPVELSRRYGANILSRIEGAYRILPFFGDDIRKQKK
;
A
#
# COMPACT_ATOMS: atom_id res chain seq x y z
N MET A 1 -10.11 -2.34 5.42
CA MET A 1 -8.85 -1.57 5.28
C MET A 1 -9.21 -0.13 4.98
N SER A 2 -8.49 0.84 5.55
CA SER A 2 -8.62 2.25 5.18
C SER A 2 -7.62 2.50 4.06
N TYR A 3 -8.04 3.00 2.90
CA TYR A 3 -7.09 3.40 1.85
C TYR A 3 -6.90 4.92 1.88
N ASP A 4 -5.68 5.38 1.61
CA ASP A 4 -5.46 6.79 1.32
C ASP A 4 -6.05 7.13 -0.06
N GLY A 5 -6.94 8.12 -0.12
CA GLY A 5 -7.61 8.52 -1.36
C GLY A 5 -6.67 9.09 -2.42
N LYS A 6 -5.65 9.87 -2.05
CA LYS A 6 -4.65 10.45 -2.96
C LYS A 6 -3.76 9.34 -3.56
N LEU A 7 -3.28 8.41 -2.73
CA LEU A 7 -2.47 7.27 -3.18
C LEU A 7 -3.30 6.30 -4.00
N MET A 8 -4.57 6.06 -3.63
CA MET A 8 -5.48 5.21 -4.39
C MET A 8 -5.75 5.80 -5.78
N ARG A 9 -5.99 7.11 -5.89
CA ARG A 9 -6.14 7.78 -7.20
C ARG A 9 -4.92 7.56 -8.08
N ARG A 10 -3.70 7.75 -7.54
CA ARG A 10 -2.44 7.47 -8.27
C ARG A 10 -2.30 6.00 -8.67
N ALA A 11 -2.67 5.08 -7.79
CA ALA A 11 -2.63 3.65 -8.07
C ALA A 11 -3.61 3.26 -9.19
N MET A 12 -4.82 3.81 -9.17
CA MET A 12 -5.85 3.60 -10.20
C MET A 12 -5.39 4.12 -11.57
N VAL A 13 -4.74 5.29 -11.63
CA VAL A 13 -4.17 5.82 -12.88
C VAL A 13 -3.17 4.83 -13.47
N ARG A 14 -2.21 4.34 -12.67
CA ARG A 14 -1.22 3.35 -13.15
C ARG A 14 -1.83 2.00 -13.52
N PHE A 15 -2.89 1.60 -12.81
CA PHE A 15 -3.63 0.39 -13.10
C PHE A 15 -4.34 0.49 -14.46
N GLU A 16 -5.01 1.61 -14.73
CA GLU A 16 -5.70 1.86 -15.99
C GLU A 16 -4.70 2.05 -17.15
N GLU A 17 -3.57 2.73 -16.94
CA GLU A 17 -2.49 2.82 -17.93
C GLU A 17 -1.92 1.44 -18.29
N ALA A 18 -1.79 0.54 -17.32
CA ALA A 18 -1.35 -0.83 -17.58
C ALA A 18 -2.40 -1.63 -18.38
N LYS A 19 -3.68 -1.41 -18.10
CA LYS A 19 -4.80 -2.02 -18.84
C LYS A 19 -4.86 -1.49 -20.28
N GLN A 20 -4.74 -0.18 -20.48
CA GLN A 20 -4.71 0.44 -21.81
C GLN A 20 -3.53 -0.09 -22.62
N ARG A 21 -2.32 -0.18 -22.03
CA ARG A 21 -1.15 -0.78 -22.70
C ARG A 21 -1.39 -2.22 -23.15
N ARG A 22 -2.12 -3.03 -22.37
CA ARG A 22 -2.47 -4.41 -22.75
C ARG A 22 -3.48 -4.43 -23.91
N ALA A 23 -4.49 -3.57 -23.88
CA ALA A 23 -5.46 -3.43 -24.96
C ALA A 23 -4.78 -2.99 -26.28
N ASP A 24 -3.90 -1.98 -26.21
CA ASP A 24 -3.13 -1.50 -27.36
C ASP A 24 -2.22 -2.61 -27.93
N ALA A 25 -1.59 -3.41 -27.06
CA ALA A 25 -0.78 -4.55 -27.45
C ALA A 25 -1.61 -5.68 -28.08
N LEU A 26 -2.84 -5.92 -27.61
CA LEU A 26 -3.77 -6.86 -28.25
C LEU A 26 -4.15 -6.38 -29.66
N HIS A 27 -4.57 -5.12 -29.80
CA HIS A 27 -4.91 -4.55 -31.11
C HIS A 27 -3.72 -4.53 -32.08
N ALA A 28 -2.51 -4.30 -31.58
CA ALA A 28 -1.31 -4.41 -32.39
C ALA A 28 -1.07 -5.84 -32.90
N ARG A 29 -1.26 -6.85 -32.03
CA ARG A 29 -1.18 -8.27 -32.41
C ARG A 29 -2.27 -8.65 -33.41
N GLU A 30 -3.51 -8.22 -33.20
CA GLU A 30 -4.62 -8.44 -34.14
C GLU A 30 -4.29 -7.88 -35.53
N ARG A 31 -3.85 -6.63 -35.62
CA ARG A 31 -3.46 -6.01 -36.90
C ARG A 31 -2.36 -6.79 -37.61
N ALA A 32 -1.34 -7.22 -36.86
CA ALA A 32 -0.24 -8.00 -37.43
C ALA A 32 -0.72 -9.36 -37.95
N VAL A 33 -1.57 -10.06 -37.19
CA VAL A 33 -2.13 -11.36 -37.61
C VAL A 33 -3.06 -11.21 -38.81
N TYR A 34 -3.92 -10.19 -38.84
CA TYR A 34 -4.80 -9.93 -39.99
C TYR A 34 -4.03 -9.59 -41.26
N ALA A 35 -2.91 -8.87 -41.15
CA ALA A 35 -2.05 -8.61 -42.29
C ALA A 35 -1.35 -9.88 -42.79
N ALA A 36 -0.91 -10.77 -41.89
CA ALA A 36 -0.25 -12.02 -42.23
C ALA A 36 -1.22 -13.10 -42.74
N VAL A 37 -2.42 -13.17 -42.16
CA VAL A 37 -3.45 -14.19 -42.43
C VAL A 37 -4.81 -13.51 -42.58
N PRO A 38 -5.12 -12.90 -43.75
CA PRO A 38 -6.36 -12.16 -43.98
C PRO A 38 -7.63 -12.97 -43.70
N ARG A 39 -7.56 -14.30 -43.90
CA ARG A 39 -8.66 -15.22 -43.61
C ARG A 39 -9.12 -15.17 -42.14
N ILE A 40 -8.22 -14.91 -41.19
CA ILE A 40 -8.59 -14.76 -39.78
C ILE A 40 -9.47 -13.51 -39.59
N ALA A 41 -9.20 -12.41 -40.30
CA ALA A 41 -10.01 -11.19 -40.24
C ALA A 41 -11.42 -11.41 -40.82
N GLU A 42 -11.52 -12.19 -41.91
CA GLU A 42 -12.81 -12.58 -42.50
C GLU A 42 -13.64 -13.42 -41.52
N ILE A 43 -13.01 -14.39 -40.86
CA ILE A 43 -13.67 -15.23 -39.84
C ILE A 43 -14.16 -14.35 -38.69
N ASP A 44 -13.34 -13.45 -38.16
CA ASP A 44 -13.71 -12.56 -37.05
C ASP A 44 -14.79 -11.53 -37.45
N ALA A 45 -14.90 -11.17 -38.74
CA ALA A 45 -16.03 -10.40 -39.27
C ALA A 45 -17.31 -11.24 -39.36
N ALA A 46 -17.23 -12.48 -39.88
CA ALA A 46 -18.36 -13.40 -40.00
C ALA A 46 -18.94 -13.74 -38.62
N LEU A 47 -18.10 -14.09 -37.64
CA LEU A 47 -18.52 -14.39 -36.26
C LEU A 47 -19.29 -13.22 -35.61
N ARG A 48 -18.89 -11.97 -35.89
CA ARG A 48 -19.61 -10.77 -35.40
C ARG A 48 -20.97 -10.59 -36.06
N GLU A 49 -21.09 -10.87 -37.36
CA GLU A 49 -22.36 -10.78 -38.09
C GLU A 49 -23.39 -11.82 -37.60
N THR A 50 -22.92 -13.01 -37.21
CA THR A 50 -23.78 -14.10 -36.71
C THR A 50 -24.53 -13.71 -35.44
N MET A 51 -23.93 -12.89 -34.57
CA MET A 51 -24.61 -12.36 -33.38
C MET A 51 -25.82 -11.48 -33.75
N SER A 52 -25.71 -10.63 -34.77
CA SER A 52 -26.82 -9.81 -35.26
C SER A 52 -27.95 -10.65 -35.87
N LYS A 53 -27.61 -11.74 -36.56
CA LYS A 53 -28.57 -12.71 -37.12
C LYS A 53 -29.33 -13.46 -36.02
N LEU A 54 -28.65 -13.86 -34.93
CA LEU A 54 -29.29 -14.50 -33.77
C LEU A 54 -30.32 -13.57 -33.10
N ILE A 55 -29.95 -12.31 -32.80
CA ILE A 55 -30.86 -11.34 -32.18
C ILE A 55 -32.10 -11.09 -33.06
N SER A 56 -31.90 -10.89 -34.37
CA SER A 56 -33.00 -10.60 -35.30
C SER A 56 -33.91 -11.80 -35.55
N SER A 57 -33.37 -13.03 -35.56
CA SER A 57 -34.16 -14.26 -35.71
C SER A 57 -34.99 -14.59 -34.47
N ALA A 58 -34.50 -14.32 -33.26
CA ALA A 58 -35.24 -14.51 -32.01
C ALA A 58 -36.42 -13.53 -31.85
N LEU A 59 -36.36 -12.35 -32.48
CA LEU A 59 -37.41 -11.33 -32.43
C LEU A 59 -38.53 -11.54 -33.48
N ARG A 60 -38.33 -12.43 -34.46
CA ARG A 60 -39.36 -12.73 -35.48
C ARG A 60 -40.49 -13.56 -34.86
N ARG A 61 -41.68 -12.97 -34.73
CA ARG A 61 -42.90 -13.66 -34.30
C ARG A 61 -43.35 -14.66 -35.39
N GLY A 62 -43.60 -15.90 -35.01
CA GLY A 62 -44.35 -16.87 -35.82
C GLY A 62 -43.59 -18.10 -36.35
N THR A 63 -42.29 -18.23 -36.07
CA THR A 63 -41.49 -19.43 -36.44
C THR A 63 -40.70 -19.94 -35.25
N ASP A 64 -40.53 -21.27 -35.13
CA ASP A 64 -39.66 -21.87 -34.11
C ASP A 64 -38.19 -21.52 -34.41
N PRO A 65 -37.52 -20.73 -33.56
CA PRO A 65 -36.16 -20.27 -33.83
C PRO A 65 -35.11 -21.36 -33.59
N ARG A 66 -35.44 -22.48 -32.94
CA ARG A 66 -34.47 -23.51 -32.52
C ARG A 66 -33.62 -24.08 -33.66
N PRO A 67 -34.17 -24.48 -34.82
CA PRO A 67 -33.35 -25.04 -35.91
C PRO A 67 -32.39 -24.02 -36.52
N ALA A 68 -32.83 -22.77 -36.65
CA ALA A 68 -31.99 -21.67 -37.15
C ALA A 68 -30.86 -21.36 -36.17
N ILE A 69 -31.14 -21.36 -34.87
CA ILE A 69 -30.14 -21.17 -33.81
C ILE A 69 -29.10 -22.31 -33.84
N GLU A 70 -29.52 -23.57 -34.00
CA GLU A 70 -28.59 -24.71 -34.02
C GLU A 70 -27.67 -24.67 -35.26
N ALA A 71 -28.21 -24.34 -36.44
CA ALA A 71 -27.41 -24.18 -37.65
C ALA A 71 -26.37 -23.05 -37.51
N LEU A 72 -26.76 -21.89 -36.94
CA LEU A 72 -25.85 -20.77 -36.68
C LEU A 72 -24.77 -21.12 -35.64
N LYS A 73 -25.08 -22.01 -34.70
CA LYS A 73 -24.14 -22.50 -33.69
C LYS A 73 -23.12 -23.46 -34.30
N GLU A 74 -23.54 -24.38 -35.17
CA GLU A 74 -22.64 -25.27 -35.90
C GLU A 74 -21.67 -24.47 -36.80
N GLU A 75 -22.18 -23.46 -37.52
CA GLU A 75 -21.37 -22.56 -38.35
C GLU A 75 -20.35 -21.78 -37.50
N ASN A 76 -20.76 -21.20 -36.37
CA ASN A 76 -19.85 -20.53 -35.45
C ASN A 76 -18.74 -21.47 -34.93
N LEU A 77 -19.08 -22.70 -34.54
CA LEU A 77 -18.11 -23.68 -34.05
C LEU A 77 -17.12 -24.09 -35.14
N ALA A 78 -17.56 -24.22 -36.39
CA ALA A 78 -16.69 -24.50 -37.52
C ALA A 78 -15.70 -23.35 -37.78
N LEU A 79 -16.20 -22.10 -37.79
CA LEU A 79 -15.38 -20.90 -37.93
C LEU A 79 -14.35 -20.76 -36.79
N GLN A 80 -14.75 -21.02 -35.54
CA GLN A 80 -13.83 -20.99 -34.39
C GLN A 80 -12.72 -22.05 -34.51
N ARG A 81 -13.04 -23.26 -35.00
CA ARG A 81 -12.04 -24.31 -35.26
C ARG A 81 -11.08 -23.93 -36.39
N GLU A 82 -11.61 -23.36 -37.48
CA GLU A 82 -10.80 -22.87 -38.60
C GLU A 82 -9.82 -21.78 -38.12
N ARG A 83 -10.33 -20.80 -37.37
CA ARG A 83 -9.52 -19.72 -36.78
C ARG A 83 -8.38 -20.25 -35.91
N ALA A 84 -8.69 -21.16 -34.99
CA ALA A 84 -7.68 -21.78 -34.13
C ALA A 84 -6.62 -22.55 -34.94
N GLY A 85 -7.05 -23.30 -35.97
CA GLY A 85 -6.15 -24.01 -36.87
C GLY A 85 -5.22 -23.07 -37.65
N LEU A 86 -5.75 -21.94 -38.15
CA LEU A 86 -4.96 -20.93 -38.87
C LEU A 86 -3.92 -20.27 -37.97
N LEU A 87 -4.26 -19.95 -36.72
CA LEU A 87 -3.32 -19.40 -35.74
C LEU A 87 -2.16 -20.36 -35.49
N VAL A 88 -2.47 -21.63 -35.18
CA VAL A 88 -1.47 -22.67 -34.91
C VAL A 88 -0.59 -22.95 -36.13
N ALA A 89 -1.17 -23.01 -37.33
CA ALA A 89 -0.42 -23.22 -38.56
C ALA A 89 0.59 -22.10 -38.86
N HIS A 90 0.36 -20.89 -38.32
CA HIS A 90 1.28 -19.74 -38.46
C HIS A 90 2.14 -19.52 -37.21
N GLY A 91 2.22 -20.49 -36.30
CA GLY A 91 3.10 -20.47 -35.13
C GLY A 91 2.55 -19.67 -33.94
N TYR A 92 1.28 -19.28 -33.96
CA TYR A 92 0.63 -18.61 -32.83
C TYR A 92 -0.14 -19.62 -31.96
N PRO A 93 -0.22 -19.40 -30.63
CA PRO A 93 -1.18 -20.09 -29.78
C PRO A 93 -2.62 -19.94 -30.31
N ALA A 94 -3.47 -20.96 -30.12
CA ALA A 94 -4.86 -20.93 -30.57
C ALA A 94 -5.69 -19.77 -29.95
N ASP A 95 -5.29 -19.33 -28.77
CA ASP A 95 -5.88 -18.25 -27.98
C ASP A 95 -5.13 -16.92 -28.11
N TYR A 96 -4.21 -16.79 -29.06
CA TYR A 96 -3.28 -15.66 -29.16
C TYR A 96 -3.96 -14.29 -29.29
N LEU A 97 -5.15 -14.27 -29.88
CA LEU A 97 -5.99 -13.09 -30.09
C LEU A 97 -7.17 -13.00 -29.11
N GLU A 98 -7.20 -13.83 -28.07
CA GLU A 98 -8.23 -13.73 -27.03
C GLU A 98 -7.91 -12.58 -26.06
N ASP A 99 -8.92 -11.75 -25.78
CA ASP A 99 -8.84 -10.75 -24.71
C ASP A 99 -9.02 -11.43 -23.36
N LYS A 100 -7.91 -11.73 -22.70
CA LYS A 100 -7.89 -12.35 -21.37
C LYS A 100 -7.58 -11.28 -20.34
N PRO A 101 -8.43 -11.13 -19.30
CA PRO A 101 -8.11 -10.23 -18.21
C PRO A 101 -6.82 -10.70 -17.53
N ASN A 102 -5.96 -9.76 -17.17
CA ASN A 102 -4.72 -10.08 -16.48
C ASN A 102 -5.01 -10.59 -15.05
N CYS A 103 -6.05 -10.07 -14.41
CA CYS A 103 -6.52 -10.53 -13.10
C CYS A 103 -7.78 -11.41 -13.25
N PRO A 104 -7.68 -12.73 -13.03
CA PRO A 104 -8.84 -13.63 -13.11
C PRO A 104 -9.84 -13.42 -11.96
N LEU A 105 -9.43 -12.76 -10.87
CA LEU A 105 -10.26 -12.56 -9.69
C LEU A 105 -11.28 -11.42 -9.85
N CYS A 106 -10.93 -10.38 -10.61
CA CYS A 106 -11.76 -9.19 -10.77
C CYS A 106 -12.05 -8.84 -12.24
N GLY A 107 -11.50 -9.57 -13.20
CA GLY A 107 -11.65 -9.26 -14.62
C GLY A 107 -11.07 -7.89 -14.99
N ASP A 108 -9.93 -7.52 -14.40
CA ASP A 108 -9.28 -6.21 -14.57
C ASP A 108 -10.13 -4.99 -14.18
N THR A 109 -11.16 -5.17 -13.35
CA THR A 109 -11.90 -4.05 -12.76
C THR A 109 -11.14 -3.42 -11.59
N GLY A 110 -10.27 -4.19 -10.92
CA GLY A 110 -9.61 -3.80 -9.67
C GLY A 110 -10.49 -3.97 -8.42
N TRP A 111 -11.72 -4.48 -8.56
CA TRP A 111 -12.68 -4.59 -7.46
C TRP A 111 -13.39 -5.95 -7.45
N ARG A 112 -13.71 -6.43 -6.24
CA ARG A 112 -14.52 -7.62 -6.00
C ARG A 112 -15.73 -7.19 -5.17
N GLY A 113 -16.78 -6.73 -5.85
CA GLY A 113 -17.91 -6.06 -5.20
C GLY A 113 -17.49 -4.72 -4.62
N SER A 114 -17.64 -4.53 -3.31
CA SER A 114 -17.21 -3.33 -2.59
C SER A 114 -15.75 -3.37 -2.12
N GLU A 115 -15.06 -4.51 -2.28
CA GLU A 115 -13.69 -4.68 -1.82
C GLU A 115 -12.68 -4.44 -2.96
N VAL A 116 -11.59 -3.78 -2.64
CA VAL A 116 -10.45 -3.63 -3.57
C VAL A 116 -9.83 -5.01 -3.82
N CYS A 117 -9.63 -5.37 -5.09
CA CYS A 117 -8.97 -6.61 -5.47
C CYS A 117 -7.47 -6.54 -5.16
N SER A 118 -6.85 -7.69 -4.82
CA SER A 118 -5.41 -7.80 -4.59
C SER A 118 -4.58 -7.21 -5.72
N CYS A 119 -5.00 -7.37 -6.98
CA CYS A 119 -4.26 -6.81 -8.11
C CYS A 119 -4.20 -5.28 -8.11
N LEU A 120 -5.24 -4.58 -7.65
CA LEU A 120 -5.21 -3.11 -7.50
C LEU A 120 -4.48 -2.72 -6.20
N ASN A 121 -4.62 -3.54 -5.16
CA ASN A 121 -3.88 -3.37 -3.91
C ASN A 121 -2.36 -3.40 -4.13
N ASP A 122 -1.86 -4.24 -5.05
CA ASP A 122 -0.44 -4.27 -5.40
C ASP A 122 0.06 -2.94 -6.00
N TYR A 123 -0.79 -2.26 -6.79
CA TYR A 123 -0.46 -0.92 -7.29
C TYR A 123 -0.50 0.12 -6.16
N TYR A 124 -1.47 0.01 -5.25
CA TYR A 124 -1.55 0.88 -4.08
C TYR A 124 -0.31 0.73 -3.19
N ALA A 125 0.09 -0.51 -2.86
CA ALA A 125 1.28 -0.80 -2.07
C ALA A 125 2.55 -0.23 -2.71
N ARG A 126 2.72 -0.37 -4.04
CA ARG A 126 3.84 0.23 -4.79
C ARG A 126 3.86 1.75 -4.70
N VAL A 127 2.72 2.40 -4.93
CA VAL A 127 2.59 3.86 -4.86
C VAL A 127 2.86 4.36 -3.43
N GLN A 128 2.37 3.65 -2.41
CA GLN A 128 2.62 3.99 -1.02
C GLN A 128 4.09 3.82 -0.65
N LEU A 129 4.75 2.74 -1.09
CA LEU A 129 6.17 2.52 -0.85
C LEU A 129 7.03 3.60 -1.52
N GLU A 130 6.71 4.00 -2.75
CA GLU A 130 7.39 5.12 -3.43
C GLU A 130 7.23 6.43 -2.67
N GLU A 131 6.05 6.69 -2.09
CA GLU A 131 5.80 7.89 -1.29
C GLU A 131 6.63 7.89 -0.01
N LEU A 132 6.61 6.77 0.72
CA LEU A 132 7.42 6.59 1.91
C LEU A 132 8.91 6.74 1.58
N SER A 133 9.37 6.16 0.46
CA SER A 133 10.78 6.21 0.03
C SER A 133 11.26 7.58 -0.43
N ARG A 134 10.36 8.54 -0.65
CA ARG A 134 10.73 9.95 -0.87
C ARG A 134 10.93 10.70 0.45
N LEU A 135 10.17 10.34 1.47
CA LEU A 135 10.18 10.99 2.79
C LEU A 135 11.32 10.47 3.67
N LEU A 136 11.75 9.24 3.40
CA LEU A 136 12.78 8.55 4.14
C LEU A 136 13.82 8.03 3.16
N ASP A 137 15.08 7.94 3.60
CA ASP A 137 16.16 7.27 2.86
C ASP A 137 15.97 5.72 2.85
N LEU A 138 14.71 5.26 2.72
CA LEU A 138 14.24 3.88 2.77
C LEU A 138 14.80 3.00 1.66
N GLY A 139 15.33 3.60 0.58
CA GLY A 139 15.96 2.84 -0.51
C GLY A 139 17.07 1.90 -0.03
N THR A 140 17.68 2.19 1.13
CA THR A 140 18.73 1.37 1.75
C THR A 140 18.37 0.77 3.11
N GLN A 141 17.30 1.24 3.76
CA GLN A 141 16.93 0.80 5.10
C GLN A 141 15.96 -0.39 5.03
N SER A 142 16.44 -1.55 5.46
CA SER A 142 15.64 -2.75 5.62
C SER A 142 16.16 -3.58 6.77
N PHE A 143 15.35 -4.54 7.23
CA PHE A 143 15.79 -5.45 8.29
C PHE A 143 17.06 -6.21 7.87
N GLU A 144 17.18 -6.56 6.58
CA GLU A 144 18.33 -7.28 6.02
C GLU A 144 19.64 -6.46 6.01
N THR A 145 19.56 -5.13 6.04
CA THR A 145 20.75 -4.26 6.06
C THR A 145 21.15 -3.81 7.47
N PHE A 146 20.44 -4.27 8.52
CA PHE A 146 20.76 -3.95 9.90
C PHE A 146 22.04 -4.65 10.36
N SER A 147 22.91 -3.94 11.08
CA SER A 147 24.15 -4.49 11.66
C SER A 147 24.16 -4.30 13.17
N PHE A 148 24.39 -5.39 13.90
CA PHE A 148 24.56 -5.39 15.35
C PHE A 148 25.98 -5.02 15.80
N ASP A 149 26.95 -5.04 14.88
CA ASP A 149 28.37 -4.85 15.19
C ASP A 149 28.67 -3.43 15.70
N VAL A 150 27.84 -2.47 15.32
CA VAL A 150 27.92 -1.06 15.76
C VAL A 150 27.39 -0.83 17.17
N TYR A 151 26.95 -1.88 17.87
CA TYR A 151 26.50 -1.81 19.26
C TYR A 151 27.51 -2.52 20.17
N SER A 152 27.79 -1.91 21.33
CA SER A 152 28.70 -2.47 22.32
C SER A 152 28.17 -3.81 22.86
N PRO A 153 29.00 -4.88 22.90
CA PRO A 153 28.64 -6.14 23.54
C PRO A 153 28.79 -6.11 25.07
N TYR A 154 29.29 -5.01 25.64
CA TYR A 154 29.54 -4.86 27.07
C TYR A 154 28.40 -4.08 27.74
N ALA A 155 27.89 -4.61 28.85
CA ALA A 155 26.87 -3.96 29.66
C ALA A 155 27.47 -2.77 30.44
N PRO A 156 26.85 -1.58 30.38
CA PRO A 156 27.13 -0.47 31.29
C PRO A 156 26.95 -0.87 32.76
N LEU A 157 27.59 -0.14 33.68
CA LEU A 157 27.52 -0.42 35.13
C LEU A 157 26.10 -0.33 35.72
N ASP A 158 25.23 0.43 35.08
CA ASP A 158 23.84 0.70 35.49
C ASP A 158 22.81 -0.15 34.73
N GLN A 159 23.25 -1.10 33.89
CA GLN A 159 22.37 -1.90 33.04
C GLN A 159 22.67 -3.40 33.17
N ASP A 160 21.63 -4.22 33.20
CA ASP A 160 21.76 -5.68 33.29
C ASP A 160 22.13 -6.34 31.95
N ILE A 161 21.96 -5.64 30.83
CA ILE A 161 22.18 -6.17 29.48
C ILE A 161 23.03 -5.20 28.64
N SER A 162 23.79 -5.75 27.69
CA SER A 162 24.56 -4.93 26.76
C SER A 162 23.66 -4.18 25.75
N PRO A 163 24.10 -3.02 25.22
CA PRO A 163 23.41 -2.34 24.14
C PRO A 163 23.12 -3.27 22.95
N ARG A 164 24.07 -4.14 22.59
CA ARG A 164 23.89 -5.13 21.52
C ARG A 164 22.78 -6.13 21.82
N SER A 165 22.80 -6.77 22.99
CA SER A 165 21.77 -7.75 23.37
C SER A 165 20.39 -7.11 23.55
N ASN A 166 20.33 -5.87 24.00
CA ASN A 166 19.08 -5.10 24.01
C ASN A 166 18.59 -4.82 22.58
N MET A 167 19.49 -4.40 21.70
CA MET A 167 19.17 -4.10 20.31
C MET A 167 18.68 -5.33 19.55
N GLU A 168 19.24 -6.52 19.79
CA GLU A 168 18.72 -7.79 19.26
C GLU A 168 17.27 -8.03 19.66
N ARG A 169 16.93 -7.84 20.95
CA ARG A 169 15.54 -7.98 21.45
C ARG A 169 14.59 -6.97 20.83
N ILE A 170 15.03 -5.72 20.67
CA ILE A 170 14.24 -4.66 20.05
C ILE A 170 14.05 -4.95 18.57
N TYR A 171 15.11 -5.35 17.88
CA TYR A 171 15.10 -5.72 16.47
C TYR A 171 14.09 -6.85 16.23
N ASP A 172 14.15 -7.93 17.00
CA ASP A 172 13.20 -9.04 16.89
C ASP A 172 11.76 -8.56 17.15
N ALA A 173 11.54 -7.77 18.21
CA ALA A 173 10.21 -7.21 18.49
C ALA A 173 9.68 -6.33 17.35
N CYS A 174 10.52 -5.52 16.71
CA CYS A 174 10.15 -4.68 15.57
C CYS A 174 9.91 -5.51 14.31
N ARG A 175 10.74 -6.53 14.06
CA ARG A 175 10.63 -7.44 12.92
C ARG A 175 9.31 -8.21 13.00
N ASP A 176 9.06 -8.86 14.13
CA ASP A 176 7.85 -9.65 14.36
C ASP A 176 6.61 -8.75 14.27
N TYR A 177 6.66 -7.55 14.84
CA TYR A 177 5.59 -6.55 14.70
C TYR A 177 5.27 -6.22 13.24
N ALA A 178 6.30 -6.07 12.41
CA ALA A 178 6.14 -5.68 11.01
C ALA A 178 5.52 -6.80 10.16
N TYR A 179 6.04 -8.04 10.28
CA TYR A 179 5.55 -9.18 9.51
C TYR A 179 4.20 -9.71 9.99
N GLU A 180 3.88 -9.55 11.27
CA GLU A 180 2.60 -9.97 11.85
C GLU A 180 1.61 -8.80 12.03
N PHE A 181 1.86 -7.67 11.37
CA PHE A 181 1.04 -6.49 11.53
C PHE A 181 -0.43 -6.76 11.23
N SER A 182 -1.29 -6.41 12.17
CA SER A 182 -2.72 -6.62 12.08
C SER A 182 -3.50 -5.62 12.95
N PRO A 183 -4.84 -5.55 12.82
CA PRO A 183 -5.67 -4.76 13.73
C PRO A 183 -5.55 -5.14 15.21
N ARG A 184 -4.95 -6.30 15.54
CA ARG A 184 -4.70 -6.74 16.92
C ARG A 184 -3.33 -6.34 17.45
N SER A 185 -2.42 -5.85 16.61
CA SER A 185 -1.08 -5.40 17.03
C SER A 185 -1.17 -4.27 18.08
N GLY A 186 -0.12 -4.12 18.88
CA GLY A 186 -0.03 -3.03 19.87
C GLY A 186 0.40 -1.68 19.25
N ASN A 187 0.51 -0.67 20.10
CA ASN A 187 1.24 0.57 19.79
C ASN A 187 2.68 0.44 20.32
N LEU A 188 3.64 1.12 19.70
CA LEU A 188 5.05 1.07 20.12
C LEU A 188 5.56 2.48 20.45
N LEU A 189 6.34 2.59 21.52
CA LEU A 189 7.14 3.77 21.82
C LEU A 189 8.61 3.41 21.76
N LEU A 190 9.33 3.91 20.76
CA LEU A 190 10.77 3.79 20.62
C LEU A 190 11.40 5.00 21.33
N SER A 191 12.00 4.79 22.49
CA SER A 191 12.53 5.88 23.33
C SER A 191 13.99 5.65 23.64
N GLY A 192 14.81 6.69 23.55
CA GLY A 192 16.24 6.63 23.88
C GLY A 192 17.03 7.71 23.18
N ASP A 193 18.33 7.79 23.44
CA ASP A 193 19.18 8.87 22.92
C ASP A 193 19.28 8.91 21.38
N PRO A 194 19.65 10.06 20.79
CA PRO A 194 19.83 10.20 19.35
C PRO A 194 20.88 9.24 18.79
N GLY A 195 20.65 8.74 17.56
CA GLY A 195 21.64 7.92 16.86
C GLY A 195 21.70 6.45 17.30
N LEU A 196 20.66 5.93 17.94
CA LEU A 196 20.58 4.52 18.37
C LEU A 196 19.80 3.60 17.42
N GLY A 197 19.28 4.13 16.29
CA GLY A 197 18.59 3.32 15.27
C GLY A 197 17.06 3.33 15.34
N LYS A 198 16.44 4.21 16.13
CA LYS A 198 14.97 4.35 16.24
C LYS A 198 14.29 4.60 14.88
N THR A 199 14.71 5.66 14.18
CA THR A 199 14.26 6.03 12.84
C THR A 199 14.47 4.90 11.83
N PHE A 200 15.59 4.17 11.93
CA PHE A 200 15.87 3.05 11.02
C PHE A 200 14.85 1.92 11.21
N LEU A 201 14.60 1.49 12.46
CA LEU A 201 13.65 0.41 12.70
C LEU A 201 12.21 0.80 12.43
N SER A 202 11.80 2.02 12.75
CA SER A 202 10.46 2.52 12.41
C SER A 202 10.26 2.56 10.89
N ALA A 203 11.28 2.96 10.13
CA ALA A 203 11.28 2.94 8.67
C ALA A 203 11.18 1.49 8.11
N CYS A 204 11.93 0.54 8.68
CA CYS A 204 11.82 -0.88 8.31
C CYS A 204 10.41 -1.43 8.53
N ILE A 205 9.77 -1.10 9.66
CA ILE A 205 8.38 -1.45 9.93
C ILE A 205 7.47 -0.83 8.87
N ALA A 206 7.62 0.47 8.57
CA ALA A 206 6.80 1.18 7.61
C ALA A 206 6.81 0.49 6.23
N ARG A 207 8.00 0.07 5.79
CA ARG A 207 8.20 -0.62 4.52
C ARG A 207 7.47 -1.96 4.48
N VAL A 208 7.76 -2.85 5.42
CA VAL A 208 7.17 -4.19 5.45
C VAL A 208 5.64 -4.11 5.59
N VAL A 209 5.13 -3.23 6.46
CA VAL A 209 3.68 -3.05 6.64
C VAL A 209 3.03 -2.47 5.37
N SER A 210 3.70 -1.56 4.68
CA SER A 210 3.22 -1.03 3.39
C SER A 210 3.17 -2.11 2.30
N GLU A 211 4.17 -2.99 2.25
CA GLU A 211 4.24 -4.09 1.27
C GLU A 211 3.11 -5.11 1.47
N THR A 212 2.61 -5.27 2.69
CA THR A 212 1.41 -6.10 2.98
C THR A 212 0.08 -5.43 2.62
N GLY A 213 0.10 -4.20 2.06
CA GLY A 213 -1.08 -3.48 1.58
C GLY A 213 -1.86 -2.71 2.65
N HIS A 214 -1.35 -2.62 3.87
CA HIS A 214 -1.94 -1.77 4.91
C HIS A 214 -1.68 -0.29 4.63
N SER A 215 -2.58 0.61 5.03
CA SER A 215 -2.31 2.04 4.91
C SER A 215 -1.33 2.52 5.98
N VAL A 216 -0.20 3.06 5.53
CA VAL A 216 0.87 3.56 6.40
C VAL A 216 1.08 5.05 6.17
N VAL A 217 1.16 5.81 7.25
CA VAL A 217 1.66 7.18 7.24
C VAL A 217 2.89 7.26 8.11
N TYR A 218 3.99 7.69 7.51
CA TYR A 218 5.22 8.01 8.20
C TYR A 218 5.48 9.49 8.00
N ASP A 219 5.68 10.22 9.09
CA ASP A 219 6.06 11.62 9.02
C ASP A 219 6.77 12.06 10.32
N THR A 220 7.49 13.18 10.26
CA THR A 220 8.11 13.76 11.46
C THR A 220 7.06 14.41 12.34
N ALA A 221 7.27 14.41 13.66
CA ALA A 221 6.36 15.05 14.60
C ALA A 221 6.12 16.53 14.25
N ALA A 222 7.18 17.28 13.92
CA ALA A 222 7.10 18.67 13.51
C ALA A 222 6.16 18.87 12.31
N HIS A 223 6.36 18.11 11.23
CA HIS A 223 5.53 18.24 10.03
C HIS A 223 4.08 17.76 10.25
N ILE A 224 3.86 16.75 11.11
CA ILE A 224 2.51 16.36 11.52
C ILE A 224 1.80 17.54 12.19
N PHE A 225 2.46 18.22 13.13
CA PHE A 225 1.84 19.35 13.82
C PHE A 225 1.61 20.55 12.92
N GLU A 226 2.52 20.84 11.98
CA GLU A 226 2.32 21.85 10.93
C GLU A 226 1.06 21.58 10.09
N ARG A 227 0.79 20.32 9.73
CA ARG A 227 -0.45 19.94 9.01
C ARG A 227 -1.71 20.19 9.85
N PHE A 228 -1.65 19.91 11.15
CA PHE A 228 -2.74 20.24 12.07
C PHE A 228 -2.94 21.75 12.21
N GLU A 229 -1.86 22.54 12.25
CA GLU A 229 -1.95 24.00 12.25
C GLU A 229 -2.58 24.50 10.95
N ALA A 230 -2.11 24.02 9.80
CA ALA A 230 -2.66 24.34 8.49
C ALA A 230 -4.15 24.00 8.42
N GLN A 231 -4.58 22.86 8.95
CA GLN A 231 -6.00 22.49 8.99
C GLN A 231 -6.86 23.48 9.81
N LYS A 232 -6.34 23.96 10.94
CA LYS A 232 -7.10 24.85 11.83
C LYS A 232 -7.10 26.31 11.37
N PHE A 233 -6.02 26.76 10.73
CA PHE A 233 -5.80 28.17 10.39
C PHE A 233 -5.89 28.47 8.90
N SER A 234 -5.85 27.48 8.02
CA SER A 234 -6.05 27.68 6.59
C SER A 234 -7.54 27.80 6.27
N ARG A 235 -7.90 28.83 5.49
CA ARG A 235 -9.19 28.93 4.82
C ARG A 235 -9.13 28.17 3.50
N ASP A 236 -8.73 26.91 3.56
CA ASP A 236 -8.54 26.13 2.35
C ASP A 236 -9.92 25.71 1.81
N GLU A 237 -10.44 26.48 0.85
CA GLU A 237 -11.71 26.17 0.16
C GLU A 237 -11.65 24.83 -0.58
N THR A 238 -10.45 24.29 -0.81
CA THR A 238 -10.23 23.01 -1.49
C THR A 238 -10.31 21.78 -0.56
N GLY A 239 -10.33 21.96 0.76
CA GLY A 239 -10.43 20.87 1.75
C GLY A 239 -9.18 19.98 1.88
N GLY A 240 -8.04 20.38 1.29
CA GLY A 240 -6.82 19.57 1.25
C GLY A 240 -6.21 19.27 2.63
N ALA A 241 -6.18 20.28 3.51
CA ALA A 241 -5.66 20.13 4.88
C ALA A 241 -6.52 19.20 5.76
N ASP A 242 -7.85 19.20 5.56
CA ASP A 242 -8.77 18.28 6.22
C ASP A 242 -8.53 16.82 5.76
N GLU A 243 -8.27 16.61 4.46
CA GLU A 243 -7.94 15.28 3.93
C GLU A 243 -6.64 14.73 4.56
N ASP A 244 -5.62 15.58 4.71
CA ASP A 244 -4.33 15.20 5.30
C ASP A 244 -4.43 14.84 6.79
N VAL A 245 -5.14 15.65 7.59
CA VAL A 245 -5.39 15.32 9.00
C VAL A 245 -6.24 14.06 9.14
N SER A 246 -7.28 13.92 8.31
CA SER A 246 -8.12 12.71 8.27
C SER A 246 -7.29 11.46 7.96
N ARG A 247 -6.33 11.55 7.04
CA ARG A 247 -5.38 10.46 6.72
C ARG A 247 -4.54 10.05 7.93
N LEU A 248 -3.97 11.02 8.66
CA LEU A 248 -3.19 10.79 9.88
C LEU A 248 -4.02 10.05 10.95
N LEU A 249 -5.31 10.36 11.06
CA LEU A 249 -6.21 9.75 12.04
C LEU A 249 -6.75 8.37 11.62
N ARG A 250 -6.88 8.08 10.32
CA ARG A 250 -7.59 6.88 9.82
C ARG A 250 -6.67 5.77 9.28
N CYS A 251 -5.44 6.08 8.90
CA CYS A 251 -4.48 5.08 8.43
C CYS A 251 -4.29 3.94 9.44
N ASP A 252 -4.02 2.75 8.94
CA ASP A 252 -3.88 1.54 9.75
C ASP A 252 -2.67 1.65 10.70
N LEU A 253 -1.56 2.19 10.19
CA LEU A 253 -0.36 2.49 10.96
C LEU A 253 0.08 3.96 10.77
N LEU A 254 0.21 4.69 11.88
CA LEU A 254 0.84 6.02 11.93
C LEU A 254 2.19 5.90 12.62
N ILE A 255 3.24 6.42 12.01
CA ILE A 255 4.57 6.53 12.58
C ILE A 255 4.87 8.03 12.75
N ILE A 256 5.01 8.44 14.01
CA ILE A 256 5.39 9.79 14.42
C ILE A 256 6.87 9.74 14.77
N ASP A 257 7.72 10.23 13.88
CA ASP A 257 9.17 10.18 14.05
C ASP A 257 9.71 11.45 14.71
N ASP A 258 10.76 11.32 15.52
CA ASP A 258 11.47 12.42 16.18
C ASP A 258 10.58 13.37 16.99
N LEU A 259 9.66 12.79 17.79
CA LEU A 259 8.84 13.55 18.74
C LEU A 259 9.74 14.22 19.79
N GLY A 260 9.62 15.54 19.93
CA GLY A 260 10.40 16.35 20.87
C GLY A 260 11.37 17.33 20.20
N THR A 261 11.36 17.45 18.88
CA THR A 261 12.17 18.43 18.13
C THR A 261 11.40 19.70 17.77
N GLU A 262 10.07 19.64 17.80
CA GLU A 262 9.16 20.72 17.47
C GLU A 262 9.04 21.80 18.57
N LEU A 263 8.61 22.99 18.17
CA LEU A 263 8.25 24.06 19.10
C LEU A 263 7.00 23.65 19.88
N THR A 264 7.12 23.47 21.19
CA THR A 264 5.98 23.06 22.02
C THR A 264 5.06 24.24 22.29
N THR A 265 3.84 24.18 21.74
CA THR A 265 2.76 25.13 21.99
C THR A 265 1.52 24.42 22.56
N GLU A 266 0.58 25.15 23.15
CA GLU A 266 -0.71 24.58 23.56
C GLU A 266 -1.46 23.94 22.39
N PHE A 267 -1.24 24.44 21.16
CA PHE A 267 -1.77 23.83 19.96
C PHE A 267 -1.17 22.44 19.71
N VAL A 268 0.16 22.32 19.72
CA VAL A 268 0.86 21.03 19.57
C VAL A 268 0.40 20.02 20.61
N ARG A 269 0.25 20.45 21.87
CA ARG A 269 -0.26 19.60 22.96
C ARG A 269 -1.68 19.09 22.65
N SER A 270 -2.56 19.98 22.19
CA SER A 270 -3.94 19.63 21.84
C SER A 270 -4.00 18.70 20.62
N ALA A 271 -3.21 18.96 19.57
CA ALA A 271 -3.13 18.13 18.37
C ALA A 271 -2.58 16.74 18.71
N PHE A 272 -1.50 16.65 19.49
CA PHE A 272 -0.94 15.36 19.90
C PHE A 272 -1.93 14.56 20.74
N TYR A 273 -2.62 15.20 21.68
CA TYR A 273 -3.69 14.56 22.43
C TYR A 273 -4.79 14.03 21.51
N GLN A 274 -5.23 14.81 20.52
CA GLN A 274 -6.25 14.41 19.56
C GLN A 274 -5.80 13.18 18.75
N ILE A 275 -4.55 13.16 18.27
CA ILE A 275 -3.99 12.03 17.53
C ILE A 275 -4.01 10.77 18.39
N VAL A 276 -3.39 10.82 19.58
CA VAL A 276 -3.29 9.67 20.48
C VAL A 276 -4.68 9.17 20.86
N ASN A 277 -5.55 10.05 21.32
CA ASN A 277 -6.88 9.67 21.82
C ASN A 277 -7.76 9.10 20.70
N THR A 278 -7.81 9.74 19.53
CA THR A 278 -8.65 9.29 18.42
C THR A 278 -8.20 7.92 17.91
N ARG A 279 -6.88 7.72 17.75
CA ARG A 279 -6.34 6.45 17.25
C ARG A 279 -6.53 5.31 18.25
N LEU A 280 -6.37 5.57 19.55
CA LEU A 280 -6.69 4.58 20.58
C LEU A 280 -8.18 4.19 20.56
N MET A 281 -9.08 5.18 20.50
CA MET A 281 -10.53 4.94 20.45
C MET A 281 -11.00 4.19 19.21
N THR A 282 -10.31 4.37 18.08
CA THR A 282 -10.62 3.72 16.80
C THR A 282 -9.76 2.46 16.54
N ASN A 283 -8.99 2.03 17.54
CA ASN A 283 -8.09 0.87 17.48
C ASN A 283 -7.09 0.91 16.29
N LYS A 284 -6.62 2.10 15.95
CA LYS A 284 -5.58 2.34 14.94
C LYS A 284 -4.20 2.40 15.57
N LYS A 285 -3.18 1.88 14.86
CA LYS A 285 -1.87 1.60 15.47
C LYS A 285 -0.92 2.76 15.32
N THR A 286 -0.21 3.08 16.39
CA THR A 286 0.72 4.22 16.40
C THR A 286 2.08 3.75 16.88
N ILE A 287 3.11 4.16 16.15
CA ILE A 287 4.50 4.06 16.57
C ILE A 287 5.00 5.47 16.78
N ILE A 288 5.63 5.72 17.91
CA ILE A 288 6.23 7.01 18.24
C ILE A 288 7.71 6.77 18.48
N SER A 289 8.58 7.56 17.84
CA SER A 289 9.99 7.63 18.18
C SER A 289 10.29 8.95 18.90
N THR A 290 11.11 8.91 19.94
CA THR A 290 11.46 10.10 20.72
C THR A 290 12.83 9.99 21.39
N ASN A 291 13.49 11.13 21.55
CA ASN A 291 14.70 11.28 22.37
C ASN A 291 14.38 11.78 23.79
N LEU A 292 13.11 11.98 24.12
CA LEU A 292 12.70 12.47 25.44
C LEU A 292 12.58 11.32 26.43
N SER A 293 13.04 11.57 27.65
CA SER A 293 12.70 10.74 28.81
C SER A 293 11.20 10.84 29.15
N PRO A 294 10.63 9.86 29.88
CA PRO A 294 9.24 9.93 30.32
C PRO A 294 8.90 11.23 31.08
N VAL A 295 9.84 11.73 31.89
CA VAL A 295 9.68 12.98 32.64
C VAL A 295 9.59 14.18 31.71
N GLU A 296 10.45 14.25 30.69
CA GLU A 296 10.44 15.32 29.70
C GLU A 296 9.18 15.27 28.83
N LEU A 297 8.73 14.07 28.46
CA LEU A 297 7.50 13.86 27.70
C LEU A 297 6.28 14.36 28.51
N SER A 298 6.21 14.02 29.81
CA SER A 298 5.17 14.53 30.71
C SER A 298 5.19 16.05 30.83
N ARG A 299 6.37 16.63 31.04
CA ARG A 299 6.54 18.08 31.16
C ARG A 299 6.13 18.82 29.88
N ARG A 300 6.45 18.25 28.71
CA ARG A 300 6.25 18.89 27.41
C ARG A 300 4.81 18.76 26.91
N TYR A 301 4.24 17.56 26.95
CA TYR A 301 2.93 17.29 26.36
C TYR A 301 1.81 17.22 27.40
N GLY A 302 2.14 16.85 28.63
CA GLY A 302 1.19 16.74 29.75
C GLY A 302 1.07 15.31 30.27
N ALA A 303 0.81 15.20 31.57
CA ALA A 303 0.68 13.91 32.27
C ALA A 303 -0.45 13.02 31.73
N ASN A 304 -1.51 13.63 31.18
CA ASN A 304 -2.63 12.92 30.56
C ASN A 304 -2.26 12.18 29.27
N ILE A 305 -1.27 12.67 28.52
CA ILE A 305 -0.74 12.03 27.33
C ILE A 305 0.24 10.94 27.73
N LEU A 306 1.16 11.23 28.66
CA LEU A 306 2.09 10.22 29.18
C LEU A 306 1.33 9.00 29.72
N SER A 307 0.30 9.21 30.56
CA SER A 307 -0.51 8.13 31.13
C SER A 307 -1.18 7.25 30.06
N ARG A 308 -1.61 7.82 28.93
CA ARG A 308 -2.15 7.04 27.80
C ARG A 308 -1.07 6.23 27.10
N ILE A 309 0.11 6.82 26.92
CA ILE A 309 1.24 6.14 26.29
C ILE A 309 1.67 4.96 27.17
N GLU A 310 1.91 5.18 28.46
CA GLU A 310 2.29 4.13 29.42
C GLU A 310 1.25 3.01 29.52
N GLY A 311 -0.04 3.34 29.41
CA GLY A 311 -1.12 2.34 29.49
C GLY A 311 -1.39 1.56 28.20
N ALA A 312 -0.99 2.08 27.03
CA ALA A 312 -1.41 1.52 25.74
C ALA A 312 -0.29 1.25 24.73
N TYR A 313 0.96 1.62 25.06
CA TYR A 313 2.12 1.44 24.19
C TYR A 313 3.12 0.49 24.85
N ARG A 314 3.65 -0.43 24.05
CA ARG A 314 4.84 -1.18 24.43
C ARG A 314 6.05 -0.27 24.28
N ILE A 315 6.74 -0.02 25.38
CA ILE A 315 7.95 0.81 25.40
C ILE A 315 9.15 -0.06 25.00
N LEU A 316 9.92 0.41 24.02
CA LEU A 316 11.16 -0.19 23.53
C LEU A 316 12.31 0.79 23.83
N PRO A 317 13.07 0.58 24.93
CA PRO A 317 14.12 1.50 25.36
C PRO A 317 15.44 1.25 24.61
N PHE A 318 15.89 2.23 23.85
CA PHE A 318 17.18 2.25 23.18
C PHE A 318 18.21 2.89 24.10
N PHE A 319 19.35 2.24 24.30
CA PHE A 319 20.48 2.80 25.04
C PHE A 319 21.80 2.36 24.42
N GLY A 320 22.87 3.10 24.71
CA GLY A 320 24.21 2.87 24.18
C GLY A 320 24.81 4.15 23.59
N ASP A 321 25.91 4.01 22.86
CA ASP A 321 26.58 5.13 22.21
C ASP A 321 25.95 5.45 20.84
N ASP A 322 26.07 6.71 20.41
CA ASP A 322 25.64 7.14 19.09
C ASP A 322 26.40 6.40 17.98
N ILE A 323 25.70 5.48 17.29
CA ILE A 323 26.29 4.59 16.28
C ILE A 323 26.72 5.34 15.01
N ARG A 324 26.22 6.58 14.79
CA ARG A 324 26.66 7.42 13.67
C ARG A 324 28.13 7.81 13.80
N LYS A 325 28.68 7.79 15.02
CA LYS A 325 30.10 8.05 15.28
C LYS A 325 30.99 6.83 15.02
N GLN A 326 30.40 5.62 14.97
CA GLN A 326 31.13 4.36 14.79
C GLN A 326 31.24 3.93 13.32
N LYS A 327 30.39 4.45 12.43
CA LYS A 327 30.43 4.17 10.98
C LYS A 327 31.47 4.99 10.19
N LYS A 328 32.54 5.48 10.85
CA LYS A 328 33.61 6.27 10.20
C LYS A 328 34.78 5.43 9.77
#